data_AF-A0A0F8UMA8-F1
#
_entry.id   AF-A0A0F8UMA8-F1
#
_cell.length_a   1.000
_cell.length_b   1.000
_cell.length_c   1.000
_cell.angle_alpha   90.00
_cell.angle_beta   90.00
_cell.angle_gamma   90.00
#
_symmetry.space_group_name_H-M   'P 1'
#
loop_
_entity.id
_entity.type
_entity.pdbx_description
1 polymer ?
#
loop_
_entity_poly.entity_id
_entity_poly.type
_entity_poly.pdbx_seq_one_letter_code
_entity_poly.pdbx_strand_id
1 'polypeptide(L)'
;MTVMGIIGCRIFEDEIVHVLSNDLEVERIYLVKNEENIGLLNKLEAQGLEPVVLPVYEIRACLEQSEEFSVIVQLQEIGLHMNPSRLRSKTYTNLSLMSGFADGILLFYGLCGHAFSRMQTDFAHTGCSLQLLQDRSTGEPARPLEDCIAAALGGSSRYREILKSHSDTLFLTPMWALNWKNAFGVDDELLSGFEFTPENLRELGYRKVAKVDTGISYEPDFEKKIEEFALNFGFEVIEFEGSTETAQQSYSLMQNMLLRPHLKPENILFKKSLKSFST
;
A
#
# COMPACT_ATOMS: atom_id res chain seq x y z
N MET A 1 10.15 22.58 8.67
CA MET A 1 10.15 21.12 8.52
C MET A 1 8.77 20.66 8.06
N THR A 2 8.72 19.73 7.12
CA THR A 2 7.46 19.03 6.77
C THR A 2 7.72 17.54 6.80
N VAL A 3 6.87 16.80 7.52
CA VAL A 3 7.02 15.37 7.76
C VAL A 3 5.78 14.64 7.28
N MET A 4 5.96 13.75 6.32
CA MET A 4 4.92 12.83 5.86
C MET A 4 5.18 11.42 6.39
N GLY A 5 4.20 10.85 7.08
CA GLY A 5 4.18 9.46 7.48
C GLY A 5 3.56 8.56 6.41
N ILE A 6 4.10 7.36 6.25
CA ILE A 6 3.52 6.26 5.52
C ILE A 6 3.39 5.08 6.47
N ILE A 7 2.16 4.60 6.67
CA ILE A 7 1.88 3.35 7.37
C ILE A 7 1.19 2.43 6.39
N GLY A 8 1.77 1.28 6.09
CA GLY A 8 1.29 0.43 5.00
C GLY A 8 1.27 -1.05 5.35
N CYS A 9 0.41 -1.80 4.67
CA CYS A 9 0.61 -3.24 4.57
C CYS A 9 1.84 -3.49 3.70
N ARG A 10 2.68 -4.46 4.07
CA ARG A 10 3.83 -4.88 3.25
C ARG A 10 3.45 -5.32 1.83
N ILE A 11 2.17 -5.59 1.57
CA ILE A 11 1.68 -5.82 0.21
C ILE A 11 1.91 -4.65 -0.75
N PHE A 12 2.02 -3.43 -0.22
CA PHE A 12 2.26 -2.21 -0.99
C PHE A 12 3.75 -1.83 -1.09
N GLU A 13 4.66 -2.75 -0.74
CA GLU A 13 6.09 -2.49 -0.77
C GLU A 13 6.54 -1.95 -2.14
N ASP A 14 6.07 -2.58 -3.22
CA ASP A 14 6.42 -2.18 -4.59
C ASP A 14 5.84 -0.82 -4.97
N GLU A 15 4.59 -0.55 -4.62
CA GLU A 15 3.96 0.75 -4.86
C GLU A 15 4.64 1.86 -4.07
N ILE A 16 5.12 1.58 -2.86
CA ILE A 16 5.86 2.54 -2.03
C ILE A 16 7.24 2.83 -2.65
N VAL A 17 7.97 1.80 -3.08
CA VAL A 17 9.23 1.99 -3.83
C VAL A 17 8.96 2.83 -5.08
N HIS A 18 7.88 2.53 -5.80
CA HIS A 18 7.51 3.23 -7.02
C HIS A 18 7.23 4.71 -6.79
N VAL A 19 6.43 5.09 -5.78
CA VAL A 19 6.14 6.51 -5.54
C VAL A 19 7.36 7.27 -5.02
N LEU A 20 8.19 6.66 -4.15
CA LEU A 20 9.37 7.32 -3.58
C LEU A 20 10.50 7.48 -4.60
N SER A 21 10.72 6.48 -5.46
CA SER A 21 11.77 6.56 -6.50
C SER A 21 11.47 7.59 -7.59
N ASN A 22 10.20 7.99 -7.72
CA ASN A 22 9.75 9.01 -8.66
C ASN A 22 9.48 10.37 -7.98
N ASP A 23 9.84 10.53 -6.71
CA ASP A 23 9.66 11.75 -5.96
C ASP A 23 10.91 12.63 -5.98
N LEU A 24 10.77 13.86 -6.46
CA LEU A 24 11.86 14.84 -6.54
C LEU A 24 11.85 15.84 -5.37
N GLU A 25 10.82 15.84 -4.53
CA GLU A 25 10.70 16.78 -3.40
C GLU A 25 11.20 16.16 -2.10
N VAL A 26 11.25 14.82 -2.01
CA VAL A 26 11.72 14.11 -0.80
C VAL A 26 13.21 14.25 -0.68
N GLU A 27 13.64 14.84 0.42
CA GLU A 27 15.05 15.06 0.74
C GLU A 27 15.56 13.95 1.66
N ARG A 28 14.70 13.43 2.54
CA ARG A 28 15.08 12.38 3.50
C ARG A 28 14.02 11.29 3.62
N ILE A 29 14.44 10.04 3.52
CA ILE A 29 13.59 8.87 3.77
C ILE A 29 14.06 8.19 5.06
N TYR A 30 13.15 7.99 5.99
CA TYR A 30 13.36 7.20 7.20
C TYR A 30 12.54 5.92 7.14
N LEU A 31 13.15 4.79 7.44
CA LEU A 31 12.44 3.52 7.64
C LEU A 31 12.44 3.19 9.12
N VAL A 32 11.25 2.93 9.68
CA VAL A 32 11.15 2.43 11.05
C VAL A 32 11.84 1.08 11.15
N LYS A 33 12.80 0.93 12.07
CA LYS A 33 13.55 -0.32 12.26
C LYS A 33 12.61 -1.45 12.70
N ASN A 34 12.27 -2.34 11.77
CA ASN A 34 11.53 -3.58 11.98
C ASN A 34 11.80 -4.55 10.82
N GLU A 35 11.36 -5.80 10.96
CA GLU A 35 11.58 -6.85 9.96
C GLU A 35 10.77 -6.63 8.67
N GLU A 36 9.59 -6.01 8.76
CA GLU A 36 8.70 -5.76 7.62
C GLU A 36 9.27 -4.74 6.62
N ASN A 37 10.16 -3.86 7.07
CA ASN A 37 10.80 -2.84 6.23
C ASN A 37 12.09 -3.35 5.54
N ILE A 38 12.55 -4.58 5.79
CA ILE A 38 13.80 -5.09 5.19
C ILE A 38 13.68 -5.22 3.66
N GLY A 39 12.57 -5.75 3.15
CA GLY A 39 12.32 -5.86 1.71
C GLY A 39 12.29 -4.49 1.04
N LEU A 40 11.55 -3.56 1.64
CA LEU A 40 11.48 -2.16 1.22
C LEU A 40 12.86 -1.50 1.16
N LEU A 41 13.69 -1.65 2.20
CA LEU A 41 15.05 -1.10 2.23
C LEU A 41 15.86 -1.55 1.02
N ASN A 42 15.94 -2.87 0.81
CA ASN A 42 16.73 -3.45 -0.28
C ASN A 42 16.27 -2.93 -1.65
N LYS A 43 14.96 -2.77 -1.85
CA LYS A 43 14.41 -2.26 -3.11
C LYS A 43 14.70 -0.78 -3.31
N LEU A 44 14.58 0.04 -2.27
CA LEU A 44 14.92 1.46 -2.33
C LEU A 44 16.43 1.65 -2.62
N GLU A 45 17.30 0.90 -1.96
CA GLU A 45 18.75 0.91 -2.22
C GLU A 45 19.08 0.47 -3.65
N ALA A 46 18.37 -0.53 -4.18
CA ALA A 46 18.52 -0.95 -5.58
C ALA A 46 18.08 0.13 -6.59
N GLN A 47 17.20 1.06 -6.19
CA GLN A 47 16.85 2.25 -6.96
C GLN A 47 17.81 3.43 -6.76
N GLY A 48 18.87 3.25 -5.95
CA GLY A 48 19.87 4.29 -5.66
C GLY A 48 19.45 5.29 -4.59
N LEU A 49 18.39 5.01 -3.83
CA LEU A 49 18.00 5.80 -2.67
C LEU A 49 18.82 5.36 -1.45
N GLU A 50 19.00 6.26 -0.49
CA GLU A 50 19.74 5.99 0.76
C GLU A 50 18.85 6.22 2.01
N PRO A 51 17.89 5.32 2.30
CA PRO A 51 17.02 5.48 3.46
C PRO A 51 17.78 5.32 4.78
N VAL A 52 17.36 6.06 5.80
CA VAL A 52 17.88 5.95 7.17
C VAL A 52 17.01 5.01 7.98
N VAL A 53 17.59 3.93 8.50
CA VAL A 53 16.87 2.94 9.31
C VAL A 53 17.09 3.19 10.80
N LEU A 54 16.04 3.60 11.51
CA LEU A 54 16.11 3.92 12.94
C LEU A 54 14.85 3.47 13.70
N PRO A 55 14.94 3.21 15.01
CA PRO A 55 13.76 3.11 15.86
C PRO A 55 12.91 4.38 15.78
N VAL A 56 11.59 4.25 15.89
CA VAL A 56 10.65 5.38 15.74
C VAL A 56 10.93 6.57 16.67
N TYR A 57 11.43 6.31 17.88
CA TYR A 57 11.78 7.35 18.85
C TYR A 57 13.05 8.13 18.49
N GLU A 58 14.00 7.50 17.79
CA GLU A 58 15.21 8.15 17.28
C GLU A 58 14.91 9.00 16.05
N ILE A 59 14.01 8.53 15.18
CA ILE A 59 13.54 9.30 14.01
C ILE A 59 12.99 10.65 14.47
N ARG A 60 12.14 10.66 15.51
CA ARG A 60 11.61 11.91 16.08
C ARG A 60 12.72 12.88 16.48
N ALA A 61 13.76 12.40 17.16
CA ALA A 61 14.88 13.25 17.58
C ALA A 61 15.68 13.81 16.39
N CYS A 62 15.81 13.06 15.31
CA CYS A 62 16.44 13.53 14.07
C CYS A 62 15.61 14.61 13.37
N LEU A 63 14.29 14.45 13.34
CA LEU A 63 13.37 15.40 12.72
C LEU A 63 13.41 16.76 13.44
N GLU A 64 13.45 16.78 14.77
CA GLU A 64 13.56 18.02 15.55
C GLU A 64 14.81 18.88 15.21
N GLN A 65 15.76 18.33 14.43
CA GLN A 65 17.00 18.99 14.01
C GLN A 65 17.07 19.29 12.51
N SER A 66 16.03 18.95 11.73
CA SER A 66 16.02 19.13 10.27
C SER A 66 14.89 20.04 9.81
N GLU A 67 15.13 20.79 8.75
CA GLU A 67 14.09 21.56 8.06
C GLU A 67 13.59 20.87 6.78
N GLU A 68 14.21 19.75 6.41
CA GLU A 68 13.99 19.02 5.16
C GLU A 68 12.60 18.39 5.07
N PHE A 69 12.09 18.23 3.84
CA PHE A 69 10.90 17.39 3.61
C PHE A 69 11.27 15.92 3.79
N SER A 70 10.75 15.34 4.87
CA SER A 70 11.08 13.98 5.29
C SER A 70 9.89 13.04 5.16
N VAL A 71 10.12 11.83 4.65
CA VAL A 71 9.13 10.76 4.61
C VAL A 71 9.54 9.64 5.56
N ILE A 72 8.60 9.18 6.37
CA ILE A 72 8.81 8.06 7.31
C ILE A 72 7.95 6.90 6.87
N VAL A 73 8.53 5.72 6.68
CA VAL A 73 7.79 4.52 6.27
C VAL A 73 7.81 3.46 7.37
N GLN A 74 6.62 2.96 7.69
CA GLN A 74 6.41 1.85 8.60
C GLN A 74 5.48 0.82 7.96
N LEU A 75 6.06 -0.25 7.40
CA LEU A 75 5.29 -1.40 6.94
C LEU A 75 4.85 -2.29 8.11
N GLN A 76 3.73 -2.98 7.89
CA GLN A 76 3.14 -3.97 8.79
C GLN A 76 2.99 -5.31 8.07
N GLU A 77 3.03 -6.38 8.86
CA GLU A 77 2.94 -7.78 8.41
C GLU A 77 1.69 -8.03 7.54
N ILE A 78 1.86 -8.77 6.45
CA ILE A 78 0.80 -9.07 5.48
C ILE A 78 -0.34 -9.87 6.14
N GLY A 79 0.00 -10.76 7.08
CA GLY A 79 -0.95 -11.63 7.79
C GLY A 79 -2.01 -10.90 8.63
N LEU A 80 -1.83 -9.59 8.93
CA LEU A 80 -2.86 -8.83 9.67
C LEU A 80 -4.21 -8.80 8.96
N HIS A 81 -4.26 -8.97 7.65
CA HIS A 81 -5.52 -8.97 6.89
C HIS A 81 -6.49 -10.08 7.35
N MET A 82 -5.98 -11.16 7.94
CA MET A 82 -6.79 -12.27 8.46
C MET A 82 -7.48 -11.94 9.79
N ASN A 83 -7.05 -10.88 10.50
CA ASN A 83 -7.61 -10.51 11.80
C ASN A 83 -7.86 -8.99 11.86
N PRO A 84 -9.08 -8.51 11.50
CA PRO A 84 -9.42 -7.09 11.48
C PRO A 84 -9.21 -6.36 12.82
N SER A 85 -9.41 -7.05 13.95
CA SER A 85 -9.19 -6.47 15.29
C SER A 85 -7.70 -6.22 15.56
N ARG A 86 -6.86 -7.21 15.27
CA ARG A 86 -5.39 -7.10 15.39
C ARG A 86 -4.85 -6.06 14.41
N LEU A 87 -5.33 -6.05 13.16
CA LEU A 87 -5.01 -5.03 12.16
C LEU A 87 -5.29 -3.64 12.70
N ARG A 88 -6.53 -3.40 13.14
CA ARG A 88 -6.93 -2.09 13.68
C ARG A 88 -6.08 -1.69 14.88
N SER A 89 -5.90 -2.58 15.87
CA SER A 89 -5.14 -2.30 17.08
C SER A 89 -3.68 -1.93 16.77
N LYS A 90 -3.00 -2.70 15.92
CA LYS A 90 -1.61 -2.44 15.55
C LYS A 90 -1.47 -1.14 14.77
N THR A 91 -2.32 -0.91 13.77
CA THR A 91 -2.28 0.31 12.96
C THR A 91 -2.62 1.55 13.80
N TYR A 92 -3.62 1.49 14.69
CA TYR A 92 -3.96 2.61 15.58
C TYR A 92 -2.82 2.94 16.56
N THR A 93 -2.10 1.93 17.04
CA THR A 93 -0.91 2.14 17.87
C THR A 93 0.17 2.90 17.11
N ASN A 94 0.46 2.48 15.88
CA ASN A 94 1.45 3.15 15.03
C ASN A 94 1.01 4.58 14.64
N LEU A 95 -0.28 4.76 14.33
CA LEU A 95 -0.86 6.08 14.07
C LEU A 95 -0.70 7.00 15.27
N SER A 96 -1.04 6.54 16.48
CA SER A 96 -0.92 7.36 17.69
C SER A 96 0.51 7.79 17.99
N LEU A 97 1.49 6.94 17.66
CA LEU A 97 2.91 7.30 17.82
C LEU A 97 3.34 8.32 16.77
N MET A 98 3.08 8.03 15.49
CA MET A 98 3.53 8.84 14.36
C MET A 98 2.82 10.18 14.27
N SER A 99 1.54 10.27 14.63
CA SER A 99 0.78 11.52 14.63
C SER A 99 1.31 12.53 15.66
N GLY A 100 2.16 12.10 16.59
CA GLY A 100 2.80 13.00 17.55
C GLY A 100 3.92 13.85 16.96
N PHE A 101 4.39 13.55 15.74
CA PHE A 101 5.50 14.27 15.10
C PHE A 101 5.42 14.35 13.56
N ALA A 102 4.40 13.75 12.92
CA ALA A 102 4.15 13.89 11.48
C ALA A 102 3.03 14.90 11.20
N ASP A 103 3.18 15.69 10.13
CA ASP A 103 2.16 16.68 9.70
C ASP A 103 0.98 16.01 8.98
N GLY A 104 1.25 14.90 8.30
CA GLY A 104 0.23 14.04 7.70
C GLY A 104 0.70 12.60 7.56
N ILE A 105 -0.23 11.65 7.60
CA ILE A 105 0.03 10.23 7.43
C ILE A 105 -0.86 9.70 6.32
N LEU A 106 -0.23 9.14 5.29
CA LEU A 106 -0.88 8.37 4.25
C LEU A 106 -0.81 6.88 4.59
N LEU A 107 -1.98 6.28 4.76
CA LEU A 107 -2.10 4.85 4.95
C LEU A 107 -2.14 4.17 3.59
N PHE A 108 -1.12 3.35 3.31
CA PHE A 108 -1.12 2.41 2.18
C PHE A 108 -1.97 1.19 2.55
N TYR A 109 -3.28 1.46 2.59
CA TYR A 109 -4.36 0.55 2.91
C TYR A 109 -5.63 0.97 2.15
N GLY A 110 -6.46 -0.02 1.80
CA GLY A 110 -7.88 0.20 1.53
C GLY A 110 -8.69 0.20 2.84
N LEU A 111 -9.99 -0.09 2.77
CA LEU A 111 -10.84 -0.20 3.94
C LEU A 111 -10.61 -1.49 4.75
N CYS A 112 -10.05 -2.54 4.12
CA CYS A 112 -9.68 -3.82 4.76
C CYS A 112 -10.77 -4.34 5.70
N GLY A 113 -11.99 -4.56 5.18
CA GLY A 113 -13.13 -5.02 5.97
C GLY A 113 -13.68 -3.97 6.95
N HIS A 114 -13.58 -2.68 6.58
CA HIS A 114 -14.00 -1.52 7.38
C HIS A 114 -13.19 -1.26 8.67
N ALA A 115 -12.03 -1.89 8.83
CA ALA A 115 -11.14 -1.71 9.99
C ALA A 115 -10.78 -0.23 10.25
N PHE A 116 -10.73 0.58 9.19
CA PHE A 116 -10.34 2.00 9.24
C PHE A 116 -11.49 2.98 9.00
N SER A 117 -12.75 2.52 8.98
CA SER A 117 -13.93 3.34 8.69
C SER A 117 -14.10 4.57 9.61
N ARG A 118 -13.61 4.48 10.85
CA ARG A 118 -13.70 5.54 11.86
C ARG A 118 -12.39 6.29 12.11
N MET A 119 -11.33 5.97 11.36
CA MET A 119 -9.99 6.49 11.61
C MET A 119 -9.95 8.03 11.68
N GLN A 120 -10.56 8.71 10.71
CA GLN A 120 -10.56 10.18 10.68
C GLN A 120 -11.25 10.78 11.91
N THR A 121 -12.36 10.19 12.37
CA THR A 121 -13.07 10.65 13.56
C THR A 121 -12.29 10.35 14.85
N ASP A 122 -11.73 9.15 14.95
CA ASP A 122 -11.02 8.70 16.15
C ASP A 122 -9.72 9.52 16.39
N PHE A 123 -9.10 10.06 15.33
CA PHE A 123 -7.85 10.85 15.39
C PHE A 123 -8.02 12.34 15.09
N ALA A 124 -9.24 12.86 14.98
CA ALA A 124 -9.51 14.28 14.68
C ALA A 124 -8.84 15.26 15.66
N HIS A 125 -8.51 14.81 16.88
CA HIS A 125 -7.86 15.59 17.93
C HIS A 125 -6.36 15.79 17.74
N THR A 126 -5.72 15.05 16.82
CA THR A 126 -4.24 15.06 16.67
C THR A 126 -3.72 16.23 15.84
N GLY A 127 -4.58 16.88 15.03
CA GLY A 127 -4.16 17.90 14.06
C GLY A 127 -3.38 17.33 12.86
N CYS A 128 -3.02 16.04 12.89
CA CYS A 128 -2.34 15.33 11.82
C CYS A 128 -3.32 14.98 10.68
N SER A 129 -2.94 15.25 9.44
CA SER A 129 -3.77 14.93 8.27
C SER A 129 -3.73 13.43 7.96
N LEU A 130 -4.85 12.71 8.07
CA LEU A 130 -4.89 11.26 7.82
C LEU A 130 -5.67 10.91 6.56
N GLN A 131 -5.07 10.12 5.66
CA GLN A 131 -5.74 9.63 4.45
C GLN A 131 -5.43 8.14 4.21
N LEU A 132 -6.40 7.43 3.67
CA LEU A 132 -6.21 6.10 3.05
C LEU A 132 -5.94 6.29 1.55
N LEU A 133 -5.54 5.23 0.86
CA LEU A 133 -5.52 5.24 -0.60
C LEU A 133 -6.93 5.49 -1.14
N GLN A 134 -7.05 6.41 -2.11
CA GLN A 134 -8.33 6.91 -2.59
C GLN A 134 -8.60 6.48 -4.03
N ASP A 135 -9.79 5.93 -4.26
CA ASP A 135 -10.39 5.82 -5.58
C ASP A 135 -10.87 7.20 -6.04
N ARG A 136 -10.43 7.62 -7.22
CA ARG A 136 -10.75 8.91 -7.84
C ARG A 136 -11.28 8.70 -9.25
N SER A 137 -12.37 7.96 -9.37
CA SER A 137 -13.13 7.91 -10.62
C SER A 137 -13.61 9.30 -11.03
N THR A 138 -13.41 9.65 -12.30
CA THR A 138 -13.79 10.96 -12.86
C THR A 138 -15.24 11.32 -12.57
N GLY A 139 -15.48 12.47 -11.95
CA GLY A 139 -16.83 12.99 -11.67
C GLY A 139 -17.44 12.56 -10.33
N GLU A 140 -16.78 11.70 -9.55
CA GLU A 140 -17.19 11.35 -8.19
C GLU A 140 -16.23 11.92 -7.14
N PRO A 141 -16.72 12.23 -5.91
CA PRO A 141 -15.85 12.57 -4.81
C PRO A 141 -14.91 11.40 -4.49
N ALA A 142 -13.66 11.72 -4.15
CA ALA A 142 -12.67 10.72 -3.79
C ALA A 142 -13.16 9.88 -2.59
N ARG A 143 -13.07 8.55 -2.70
CA ARG A 143 -13.47 7.62 -1.64
C ARG A 143 -12.32 6.68 -1.31
N PRO A 144 -12.20 6.20 -0.07
CA PRO A 144 -11.24 5.14 0.24
C PRO A 144 -11.47 3.92 -0.64
N LEU A 145 -10.39 3.28 -1.08
CA LEU A 145 -10.44 1.99 -1.79
C LEU A 145 -11.01 0.89 -0.90
N GLU A 146 -11.62 -0.12 -1.51
CA GLU A 146 -12.10 -1.30 -0.78
C GLU A 146 -10.95 -2.12 -0.17
N ASP A 147 -9.96 -2.49 -0.98
CA ASP A 147 -8.81 -3.28 -0.56
C ASP A 147 -7.55 -3.02 -1.44
N CYS A 148 -6.52 -3.84 -1.24
CA CYS A 148 -5.26 -3.75 -1.99
C CYS A 148 -5.36 -4.22 -3.45
N ILE A 149 -6.28 -5.14 -3.77
CA ILE A 149 -6.49 -5.60 -5.15
C ILE A 149 -7.22 -4.52 -5.94
N ALA A 150 -8.18 -3.83 -5.34
CA ALA A 150 -8.80 -2.64 -5.91
C ALA A 150 -7.76 -1.58 -6.26
N ALA A 151 -6.78 -1.35 -5.39
CA ALA A 151 -5.68 -0.43 -5.66
C ALA A 151 -4.84 -0.87 -6.87
N ALA A 152 -4.42 -2.14 -6.90
CA ALA A 152 -3.59 -2.69 -7.97
C ALA A 152 -4.32 -2.75 -9.33
N LEU A 153 -5.65 -2.86 -9.35
CA LEU A 153 -6.46 -2.83 -10.57
C LEU A 153 -6.84 -1.41 -11.01
N GLY A 154 -6.45 -0.37 -10.26
CA GLY A 154 -6.72 1.03 -10.60
C GLY A 154 -8.08 1.56 -10.14
N GLY A 155 -8.71 0.92 -9.16
CA GLY A 155 -9.92 1.41 -8.51
C GLY A 155 -10.94 0.33 -8.16
N SER A 156 -11.83 0.66 -7.22
CA SER A 156 -12.88 -0.23 -6.71
C SER A 156 -13.93 -0.51 -7.79
N SER A 157 -14.22 0.46 -8.65
CA SER A 157 -15.18 0.29 -9.75
C SER A 157 -14.71 -0.75 -10.78
N ARG A 158 -13.44 -0.68 -11.20
CA ARG A 158 -12.85 -1.65 -12.13
C ARG A 158 -12.77 -3.03 -11.50
N TYR A 159 -12.33 -3.12 -10.25
CA TYR A 159 -12.29 -4.39 -9.53
C TYR A 159 -13.67 -5.06 -9.44
N ARG A 160 -14.71 -4.31 -9.07
CA ARG A 160 -16.08 -4.83 -9.00
C ARG A 160 -16.60 -5.29 -10.35
N GLU A 161 -16.25 -4.62 -11.44
CA GLU A 161 -16.63 -5.04 -12.79
C GLU A 161 -15.97 -6.38 -13.15
N ILE A 162 -14.68 -6.54 -12.86
CA ILE A 162 -13.96 -7.79 -13.10
C ILE A 162 -14.60 -8.95 -12.30
N LEU A 163 -14.93 -8.73 -11.03
CA LEU A 163 -15.55 -9.73 -10.16
C LEU A 163 -16.92 -10.23 -10.66
N LYS A 164 -17.66 -9.45 -11.47
CA LYS A 164 -18.93 -9.91 -12.06
C LYS A 164 -18.74 -11.05 -13.06
N SER A 165 -17.59 -11.11 -13.72
CA SER A 165 -17.27 -12.12 -14.74
C SER A 165 -16.22 -13.13 -14.28
N HIS A 166 -15.50 -12.84 -13.20
CA HIS A 166 -14.36 -13.62 -12.69
C HIS A 166 -14.47 -13.85 -11.18
N SER A 167 -15.66 -14.20 -10.69
CA SER A 167 -15.86 -14.49 -9.26
C SER A 167 -15.13 -15.76 -8.78
N ASP A 168 -14.68 -16.60 -9.70
CA ASP A 168 -13.92 -17.84 -9.49
C ASP A 168 -12.39 -17.61 -9.46
N THR A 169 -11.94 -16.36 -9.37
CA THR A 169 -10.54 -15.96 -9.56
C THR A 169 -9.93 -15.36 -8.29
N LEU A 170 -8.74 -15.83 -7.91
CA LEU A 170 -7.88 -15.17 -6.91
C LEU A 170 -6.91 -14.21 -7.59
N PHE A 171 -6.77 -12.99 -7.08
CA PHE A 171 -5.90 -11.96 -7.67
C PHE A 171 -4.59 -11.87 -6.90
N LEU A 172 -3.46 -11.95 -7.60
CA LEU A 172 -2.13 -11.81 -7.01
C LEU A 172 -1.36 -10.68 -7.70
N THR A 173 -0.92 -9.72 -6.89
CA THR A 173 0.15 -8.78 -7.23
C THR A 173 1.53 -9.43 -6.99
N PRO A 174 2.65 -8.82 -7.39
CA PRO A 174 3.97 -9.38 -7.12
C PRO A 174 4.21 -9.68 -5.64
N MET A 175 3.86 -8.72 -4.76
CA MET A 175 3.99 -8.91 -3.32
C MET A 175 3.07 -10.00 -2.75
N TRP A 176 1.91 -10.27 -3.37
CA TRP A 176 1.05 -11.40 -2.97
C TRP A 176 1.66 -12.72 -3.42
N ALA A 177 2.10 -12.82 -4.67
CA ALA A 177 2.71 -14.03 -5.22
C ALA A 177 4.02 -14.41 -4.53
N LEU A 178 4.80 -13.44 -4.06
CA LEU A 178 6.01 -13.72 -3.28
C LEU A 178 5.68 -14.24 -1.87
N ASN A 179 4.60 -13.74 -1.25
CA ASN A 179 4.35 -13.92 0.18
C ASN A 179 3.11 -14.79 0.51
N TRP A 180 2.48 -15.43 -0.48
CA TRP A 180 1.19 -16.11 -0.27
C TRP A 180 1.20 -17.15 0.87
N LYS A 181 2.29 -17.90 1.06
CA LYS A 181 2.42 -18.88 2.17
C LYS A 181 2.30 -18.21 3.54
N ASN A 182 3.03 -17.11 3.73
CA ASN A 182 3.01 -16.33 4.96
C ASN A 182 1.68 -15.57 5.12
N ALA A 183 1.17 -15.02 4.02
CA ALA A 183 -0.05 -14.22 4.03
C ALA A 183 -1.26 -15.05 4.45
N PHE A 184 -1.37 -16.28 3.93
CA PHE A 184 -2.49 -17.17 4.22
C PHE A 184 -2.23 -18.16 5.37
N GLY A 185 -1.12 -18.02 6.09
CA GLY A 185 -0.80 -18.87 7.23
C GLY A 185 -0.69 -20.36 6.88
N VAL A 186 -0.23 -20.69 5.68
CA VAL A 186 -0.16 -22.08 5.18
C VAL A 186 0.75 -22.94 6.06
N ASP A 187 1.72 -22.32 6.73
CA ASP A 187 2.65 -22.97 7.66
C ASP A 187 2.27 -22.76 9.14
N ASP A 188 1.13 -22.12 9.44
CA ASP A 188 0.74 -21.70 10.78
C ASP A 188 -0.55 -22.44 11.22
N GLU A 189 -0.41 -23.55 11.93
CA GLU A 189 -1.50 -24.46 12.36
C GLU A 189 -2.60 -23.80 13.22
N LEU A 190 -2.46 -22.53 13.60
CA LEU A 190 -3.19 -21.92 14.72
C LEU A 190 -4.06 -20.69 14.40
N LEU A 191 -4.08 -20.17 13.17
CA LEU A 191 -4.61 -18.81 12.93
C LEU A 191 -6.02 -18.71 12.31
N SER A 192 -6.60 -19.77 11.76
CA SER A 192 -7.96 -19.69 11.23
C SER A 192 -8.68 -21.03 11.23
N GLY A 193 -9.99 -21.03 11.51
CA GLY A 193 -10.88 -22.17 11.27
C GLY A 193 -11.09 -22.49 9.78
N PHE A 194 -10.27 -21.92 8.90
CA PHE A 194 -10.22 -22.17 7.47
C PHE A 194 -8.76 -22.41 7.09
N GLU A 195 -8.47 -23.59 6.54
CA GLU A 195 -7.14 -23.91 6.02
C GLU A 195 -7.05 -23.49 4.56
N PHE A 196 -5.97 -22.81 4.17
CA PHE A 196 -5.76 -22.36 2.79
C PHE A 196 -5.22 -23.50 1.92
N THR A 197 -6.06 -24.51 1.66
CA THR A 197 -5.71 -25.71 0.88
C THR A 197 -6.33 -25.68 -0.52
N PRO A 198 -5.77 -26.41 -1.49
CA PRO A 198 -6.37 -26.60 -2.82
C PRO A 198 -7.82 -27.11 -2.76
N GLU A 199 -8.13 -28.02 -1.85
CA GLU A 199 -9.48 -28.58 -1.65
C GLU A 199 -10.46 -27.50 -1.21
N ASN A 200 -10.11 -26.76 -0.15
CA ASN A 200 -10.99 -25.75 0.44
C ASN A 200 -11.28 -24.61 -0.54
N LEU A 201 -10.25 -24.13 -1.27
CA LEU A 201 -10.47 -23.10 -2.29
C LEU A 201 -11.33 -23.60 -3.45
N ARG A 202 -11.18 -24.87 -3.84
CA ARG A 202 -12.04 -25.48 -4.87
C ARG A 202 -13.49 -25.60 -4.40
N GLU A 203 -13.74 -25.92 -3.13
CA GLU A 203 -15.08 -25.94 -2.54
C GLU A 203 -15.73 -24.55 -2.49
N LEU A 204 -14.92 -23.50 -2.27
CA LEU A 204 -15.36 -22.10 -2.38
C LEU A 204 -15.59 -21.63 -3.83
N GLY A 205 -15.29 -22.48 -4.82
CA GLY A 205 -15.53 -22.20 -6.23
C GLY A 205 -14.36 -21.58 -6.99
N TYR A 206 -13.20 -21.39 -6.36
CA TYR A 206 -12.02 -20.86 -7.04
C TYR A 206 -11.45 -21.87 -8.04
N ARG A 207 -11.13 -21.38 -9.24
CA ARG A 207 -10.58 -22.17 -10.36
C ARG A 207 -9.41 -21.48 -11.05
N LYS A 208 -9.24 -20.17 -10.85
CA LYS A 208 -8.27 -19.35 -11.56
C LYS A 208 -7.42 -18.53 -10.60
N VAL A 209 -6.22 -18.20 -11.06
CA VAL A 209 -5.38 -17.16 -10.46
C VAL A 209 -5.11 -16.08 -11.50
N ALA A 210 -5.39 -14.84 -11.13
CA ALA A 210 -5.10 -13.66 -11.92
C ALA A 210 -3.75 -13.08 -11.51
N LYS A 211 -2.85 -12.98 -12.47
CA LYS A 211 -1.69 -12.09 -12.41
C LYS A 211 -2.17 -10.65 -12.64
N VAL A 212 -1.94 -9.77 -11.68
CA VAL A 212 -2.22 -8.33 -11.82
C VAL A 212 -0.91 -7.63 -12.16
N ASP A 213 -0.75 -7.27 -13.44
CA ASP A 213 0.47 -6.64 -13.94
C ASP A 213 0.37 -5.11 -13.89
N THR A 214 0.96 -4.49 -12.86
CA THR A 214 0.99 -3.03 -12.71
C THR A 214 2.09 -2.35 -13.54
N GLY A 215 2.92 -3.12 -14.25
CA GLY A 215 4.12 -2.63 -14.94
C GLY A 215 5.31 -2.35 -14.01
N ILE A 216 5.15 -2.53 -12.69
CA ILE A 216 6.26 -2.43 -11.74
C ILE A 216 7.07 -3.74 -11.77
N SER A 217 8.40 -3.61 -11.80
CA SER A 217 9.34 -4.74 -11.92
C SER A 217 10.42 -4.75 -10.83
N TYR A 218 10.02 -4.61 -9.57
CA TYR A 218 10.93 -4.80 -8.41
C TYR A 218 11.03 -6.27 -7.97
N GLU A 219 10.15 -7.13 -8.48
CA GLU A 219 10.09 -8.56 -8.20
C GLU A 219 10.35 -9.37 -9.47
N PRO A 220 11.62 -9.73 -9.77
CA PRO A 220 11.97 -10.39 -11.02
C PRO A 220 11.39 -11.81 -11.14
N ASP A 221 11.06 -12.44 -10.02
CA ASP A 221 10.51 -13.81 -9.95
C ASP A 221 8.97 -13.86 -10.01
N PHE A 222 8.28 -12.74 -10.28
CA PHE A 222 6.81 -12.68 -10.20
C PHE A 222 6.12 -13.74 -11.06
N GLU A 223 6.52 -13.88 -12.33
CA GLU A 223 5.95 -14.86 -13.25
C GLU A 223 6.07 -16.29 -12.71
N LYS A 224 7.30 -16.67 -12.30
CA LYS A 224 7.59 -17.98 -11.72
C LYS A 224 6.78 -18.24 -10.44
N LYS A 225 6.51 -17.20 -9.64
CA LYS A 225 5.72 -17.30 -8.41
C LYS A 225 4.23 -17.50 -8.68
N ILE A 226 3.69 -16.85 -9.72
CA ILE A 226 2.33 -17.12 -10.21
C ILE A 226 2.22 -18.56 -10.71
N GLU A 227 3.18 -19.04 -11.50
CA GLU A 227 3.20 -20.42 -11.98
C GLU A 227 3.29 -21.44 -10.83
N GLU A 228 4.15 -21.19 -9.82
CA GLU A 228 4.25 -22.01 -8.61
C GLU A 228 2.90 -22.10 -7.88
N PHE A 229 2.22 -20.97 -7.70
CA PHE A 229 0.91 -20.91 -7.08
C PHE A 229 -0.13 -21.68 -7.91
N ALA A 230 -0.22 -21.40 -9.20
CA ALA A 230 -1.18 -22.04 -10.10
C ALA A 230 -1.02 -23.56 -10.12
N LEU A 231 0.23 -24.06 -10.16
CA LEU A 231 0.53 -25.49 -10.11
C LEU A 231 0.09 -26.12 -8.79
N ASN A 232 0.36 -25.46 -7.66
CA ASN A 232 0.02 -25.98 -6.33
C ASN A 232 -1.50 -26.09 -6.13
N PHE A 233 -2.24 -25.10 -6.59
CA PHE A 233 -3.70 -25.05 -6.42
C PHE A 233 -4.49 -25.68 -7.59
N GLY A 234 -3.81 -26.03 -8.69
CA GLY A 234 -4.42 -26.55 -9.90
C GLY A 234 -5.32 -25.51 -10.58
N PHE A 235 -4.89 -24.25 -10.61
CA PHE A 235 -5.63 -23.13 -11.17
C PHE A 235 -5.17 -22.76 -12.57
N GLU A 236 -6.11 -22.28 -13.39
CA GLU A 236 -5.80 -21.61 -14.65
C GLU A 236 -5.22 -20.22 -14.38
N VAL A 237 -4.14 -19.86 -15.06
CA VAL A 237 -3.55 -18.52 -14.99
C VAL A 237 -4.24 -17.62 -16.01
N ILE A 238 -4.74 -16.48 -15.53
CA ILE A 238 -5.21 -15.38 -16.38
C ILE A 238 -4.46 -14.10 -16.01
N GLU A 239 -4.53 -13.09 -16.87
CA GLU A 239 -3.80 -11.83 -16.66
C GLU A 239 -4.75 -10.64 -16.77
N PHE A 240 -4.57 -9.69 -15.86
CA PHE A 240 -5.21 -8.38 -15.92
C PHE A 240 -4.14 -7.30 -15.85
N GLU A 241 -4.27 -6.30 -16.73
CA GLU A 241 -3.51 -5.06 -16.63
C GLU A 241 -3.89 -4.35 -15.31
N GLY A 242 -2.90 -4.12 -14.46
CA GLY A 242 -3.01 -3.36 -13.23
C GLY A 242 -2.81 -1.86 -13.45
N SER A 243 -2.55 -1.13 -12.37
CA SER A 243 -2.26 0.30 -12.39
C SER A 243 -1.52 0.70 -11.12
N THR A 244 -0.61 1.67 -11.26
CA THR A 244 0.06 2.35 -10.12
C THR A 244 -0.59 3.68 -9.78
N GLU A 245 -1.54 4.15 -10.60
CA GLU A 245 -2.08 5.50 -10.54
C GLU A 245 -2.72 5.80 -9.19
N THR A 246 -3.44 4.84 -8.61
CA THR A 246 -4.13 5.06 -7.34
C THR A 246 -3.16 5.33 -6.19
N ALA A 247 -2.04 4.62 -6.14
CA ALA A 247 -0.98 4.86 -5.16
C ALA A 247 -0.29 6.21 -5.43
N GLN A 248 0.10 6.48 -6.67
CA GLN A 248 0.77 7.72 -7.08
C GLN A 248 -0.07 8.97 -6.82
N GLN A 249 -1.36 8.92 -7.14
CA GLN A 249 -2.29 10.04 -6.95
C GLN A 249 -2.55 10.29 -5.47
N SER A 250 -2.74 9.25 -4.66
CA SER A 250 -2.93 9.37 -3.21
C SER A 250 -1.68 9.94 -2.54
N TYR A 251 -0.51 9.45 -2.92
CA TYR A 251 0.78 9.96 -2.47
C TYR A 251 0.98 11.42 -2.83
N SER A 252 0.83 11.76 -4.12
CA SER A 252 0.98 13.12 -4.62
C SER A 252 0.00 14.07 -3.95
N LEU A 253 -1.23 13.63 -3.67
CA LEU A 253 -2.22 14.46 -2.98
C LEU A 253 -1.76 14.80 -1.57
N MET A 254 -1.39 13.80 -0.76
CA MET A 254 -0.93 14.04 0.62
C MET A 254 0.29 14.94 0.62
N GLN A 255 1.31 14.63 -0.19
CA GLN A 255 2.51 15.44 -0.33
C GLN A 255 2.17 16.89 -0.65
N ASN A 256 1.31 17.12 -1.65
CA ASN A 256 0.92 18.47 -2.05
C ASN A 256 0.12 19.21 -0.97
N MET A 257 -0.74 18.51 -0.22
CA MET A 257 -1.45 19.12 0.91
C MET A 257 -0.50 19.61 1.98
N LEU A 258 0.60 18.88 2.23
CA LEU A 258 1.60 19.22 3.23
C LEU A 258 2.56 20.32 2.75
N LEU A 259 3.11 20.21 1.53
CA LEU A 259 4.08 21.17 0.99
C LEU A 259 3.43 22.45 0.45
N ARG A 260 2.15 22.39 0.05
CA ARG A 260 1.45 23.47 -0.66
C ARG A 260 0.02 23.67 -0.09
N PRO A 261 -0.12 23.94 1.23
CA PRO A 261 -1.43 23.96 1.91
C PRO A 261 -2.40 25.02 1.39
N HIS A 262 -1.91 26.03 0.67
CA HIS A 262 -2.74 27.09 0.08
C HIS A 262 -3.34 26.73 -1.29
N LEU A 263 -2.90 25.64 -1.93
CA LEU A 263 -3.46 25.17 -3.18
C LEU A 263 -4.66 24.26 -2.89
N LYS A 264 -5.84 24.62 -3.41
CA LYS A 264 -7.00 23.71 -3.36
C LYS A 264 -6.66 22.40 -4.08
N PRO A 265 -7.01 21.22 -3.54
CA PRO A 265 -6.70 19.91 -4.13
C PRO A 265 -7.05 19.78 -5.62
N GLU A 266 -8.14 20.42 -6.04
CA GLU A 266 -8.66 20.42 -7.41
C GLU A 266 -7.72 21.12 -8.42
N ASN A 267 -6.88 22.06 -7.97
CA ASN A 267 -6.01 22.87 -8.82
C ASN A 267 -4.60 22.28 -9.02
N ILE A 268 -4.29 21.15 -8.37
CA ILE A 268 -2.93 20.61 -8.26
C ILE A 268 -2.65 19.58 -9.37
N LEU A 269 -3.65 18.76 -9.71
CA LEU A 269 -3.51 17.69 -10.71
C LEU A 269 -3.34 18.21 -12.15
N PHE A 270 -3.85 19.41 -12.45
CA PHE A 270 -3.73 20.00 -13.79
C PHE A 270 -2.32 20.50 -14.15
N LYS A 271 -1.44 20.74 -13.17
CA LYS A 271 -0.10 21.30 -13.45
C LYS A 271 0.99 20.27 -13.76
N LYS A 272 0.84 19.00 -13.32
CA LYS A 272 1.83 17.95 -13.65
C LYS A 272 1.65 17.38 -15.07
N SER A 273 0.45 17.41 -15.65
CA SER A 273 0.19 16.94 -17.02
C SER A 273 0.77 17.84 -18.12
N LEU A 274 1.05 19.12 -17.84
CA LEU A 274 1.50 20.10 -18.85
C LEU A 274 3.02 20.22 -19.00
N LYS A 275 3.82 19.53 -18.18
CA LYS A 275 5.30 19.62 -18.26
C LYS A 275 5.99 18.49 -19.03
N SER A 276 5.27 17.52 -19.60
CA SER A 276 5.84 16.47 -20.44
C SER A 276 5.76 16.73 -21.95
N PHE A 277 5.33 17.92 -22.38
CA PHE A 277 5.36 18.34 -23.79
C PHE A 277 6.06 19.69 -23.96
N SER A 278 7.35 19.75 -23.63
CA SER A 278 8.26 20.76 -24.18
C SER A 278 9.72 20.40 -23.89
N THR A 279 10.28 19.46 -24.66
CA THR A 279 11.51 19.63 -25.47
C THR A 279 11.83 18.32 -26.18
#